data_AF-A0A1B1TTV7-F1
#
_entry.id   AF-A0A1B1TTV7-F1
#
_cell.length_a   1.000
_cell.length_b   1.000
_cell.length_c   1.000
_cell.angle_alpha   90.00
_cell.angle_beta   90.00
_cell.angle_gamma   90.00
#
_symmetry.space_group_name_H-M   'P 1'
#
loop_
_entity.id
_entity.type
_entity.pdbx_description
1 polymer ?
#
loop_
_entity_poly.entity_id
_entity_poly.type
_entity_poly.pdbx_seq_one_letter_code
_entity_poly.pdbx_strand_id
1 'polypeptide(L)'
;MQTSIPQTYSSKLRFYGLPSNAVISSSVQATRKTTLFLLKCAFVCSPKDLHGTAIVTKEVKQRARLNASLITISSLINTIGITPFILIALSGFGIATIPAAAVVLGGINAASNHCGAIAARHAPGYRANAWCGLSGFLMLNTLLTVFTGPGIVLFTNKPAVQQQLATTIIEAQRERLDVLKPAGELDDLKDQINEAQTSLQQIVLEEGEVASRDNPEWQRLYLSLYGTYAERDTDWTTVKTPNLPLTQKLERLETENLAAYNAAKTDLDERLSRRTQYGNDVQFLQAEMPDHFSSNFQPDHNLKSPADGAAIATELFTTDLKAGRFERLAFPMLMAGISIALSATACVLTYTFSRSPAVQDSFDPQKKALVRKAIQILRQRSQ
;
A
#
# COMPACT_ATOMS: atom_id res chain seq x y z
N MET A 1 71.66 -2.28 -72.53
CA MET A 1 72.44 -2.97 -71.49
C MET A 1 71.46 -3.77 -70.65
N GLN A 2 71.16 -5.02 -71.03
CA GLN A 2 71.83 -6.25 -70.59
C GLN A 2 71.82 -6.46 -69.07
N THR A 3 70.92 -7.37 -68.66
CA THR A 3 71.06 -8.45 -67.65
C THR A 3 71.44 -8.06 -66.21
N SER A 4 70.71 -8.48 -65.17
CA SER A 4 70.55 -9.90 -64.83
C SER A 4 69.51 -10.10 -63.71
N ILE A 5 68.80 -11.23 -63.79
CA ILE A 5 68.15 -11.90 -62.66
C ILE A 5 69.04 -13.09 -62.26
N PRO A 6 69.19 -13.37 -60.95
CA PRO A 6 68.94 -14.72 -60.43
C PRO A 6 68.00 -14.68 -59.20
N GLN A 7 66.92 -15.48 -59.13
CA GLN A 7 66.87 -16.86 -58.59
C GLN A 7 67.46 -16.97 -57.17
N THR A 8 66.85 -17.51 -56.11
CA THR A 8 65.55 -18.16 -55.82
C THR A 8 65.45 -18.45 -54.30
N TYR A 9 64.23 -18.51 -53.75
CA TYR A 9 63.74 -19.20 -52.53
C TYR A 9 64.40 -19.00 -51.14
N SER A 10 63.59 -18.60 -50.14
CA SER A 10 63.08 -19.54 -49.11
C SER A 10 62.27 -18.86 -47.99
N SER A 11 60.99 -19.23 -47.91
CA SER A 11 60.19 -19.57 -46.73
C SER A 11 59.94 -18.58 -45.56
N LYS A 12 58.63 -18.43 -45.29
CA LYS A 12 57.97 -18.05 -44.02
C LYS A 12 57.86 -16.55 -43.70
N LEU A 13 56.77 -15.95 -44.20
CA LEU A 13 56.01 -14.95 -43.46
C LEU A 13 55.57 -15.55 -42.11
N ARG A 14 56.31 -15.27 -41.03
CA ARG A 14 55.76 -15.32 -39.67
C ARG A 14 55.04 -14.02 -39.44
N PHE A 15 53.71 -14.07 -39.43
CA PHE A 15 52.94 -13.10 -38.68
C PHE A 15 53.30 -13.28 -37.21
N TYR A 16 53.95 -12.28 -36.61
CA TYR A 16 54.05 -12.21 -35.16
C TYR A 16 52.62 -12.19 -34.62
N GLY A 17 52.30 -13.22 -33.86
CA GLY A 17 51.00 -13.39 -33.24
C GLY A 17 50.65 -12.17 -32.40
N LEU A 18 49.36 -11.82 -32.46
CA LEU A 18 48.71 -11.05 -31.41
C LEU A 18 49.16 -11.58 -30.03
N PRO A 19 49.57 -10.69 -29.11
CA PRO A 19 49.86 -11.12 -27.76
C PRO A 19 48.57 -11.66 -27.11
N SER A 20 48.55 -12.98 -27.01
CA SER A 20 48.12 -13.80 -25.89
C SER A 20 47.31 -13.10 -24.80
N ASN A 21 46.07 -13.57 -24.63
CA ASN A 21 45.34 -13.76 -23.38
C ASN A 21 46.15 -13.49 -22.09
N ALA A 22 45.93 -12.32 -21.49
CA ALA A 22 46.10 -11.97 -20.07
C ALA A 22 45.72 -10.47 -20.01
N VAL A 23 44.78 -9.93 -19.24
CA VAL A 23 44.26 -10.24 -17.92
C VAL A 23 42.84 -9.65 -17.88
N ILE A 24 41.79 -10.45 -18.08
CA ILE A 24 40.46 -10.03 -17.61
C ILE A 24 40.46 -10.34 -16.12
N SER A 25 40.45 -9.28 -15.31
CA SER A 25 40.67 -9.35 -13.87
C SER A 25 39.79 -10.41 -13.21
N SER A 26 40.41 -11.26 -12.40
CA SER A 26 39.76 -12.27 -11.57
C SER A 26 38.65 -11.67 -10.69
N SER A 27 38.72 -10.37 -10.39
CA SER A 27 37.71 -9.63 -9.63
C SER A 27 36.39 -9.45 -10.38
N VAL A 28 36.38 -9.25 -11.71
CA VAL A 28 35.15 -9.07 -12.52
C VAL A 28 34.45 -10.41 -12.77
N GLN A 29 35.21 -11.49 -12.98
CA GLN A 29 34.63 -12.84 -13.06
C GLN A 29 34.15 -13.34 -11.69
N ALA A 30 34.85 -13.00 -10.60
CA ALA A 30 34.42 -13.32 -9.24
C ALA A 30 33.14 -12.55 -8.87
N THR A 31 33.09 -11.22 -9.11
CA THR A 31 31.87 -10.43 -8.88
C THR A 31 30.71 -10.91 -9.72
N ARG A 32 30.88 -11.18 -11.02
CA ARG A 32 29.81 -11.71 -11.87
C ARG A 32 29.30 -13.07 -11.37
N LYS A 33 30.19 -13.95 -10.90
CA LYS A 33 29.82 -15.25 -10.29
C LYS A 33 29.14 -15.10 -8.93
N THR A 34 29.60 -14.20 -8.07
CA THR A 34 28.93 -13.92 -6.78
C THR A 34 27.60 -13.22 -6.98
N THR A 35 27.46 -12.31 -7.95
CA THR A 35 26.19 -11.66 -8.29
C THR A 35 25.22 -12.66 -8.90
N LEU A 36 25.65 -13.52 -9.83
CA LEU A 36 24.82 -14.63 -10.34
C LEU A 36 24.48 -15.67 -9.26
N PHE A 37 25.39 -15.92 -8.32
CA PHE A 37 25.14 -16.80 -7.18
C PHE A 37 24.16 -16.19 -6.19
N LEU A 38 24.30 -14.92 -5.86
CA LEU A 38 23.37 -14.16 -5.02
C LEU A 38 22.01 -14.01 -5.70
N LEU A 39 21.96 -13.79 -7.02
CA LEU A 39 20.72 -13.79 -7.81
C LEU A 39 20.07 -15.18 -7.79
N LYS A 40 20.86 -16.24 -7.97
CA LYS A 40 20.36 -17.63 -7.94
C LYS A 40 19.87 -18.04 -6.55
N CYS A 41 20.53 -17.62 -5.49
CA CYS A 41 20.11 -17.81 -4.10
C CYS A 41 18.94 -16.90 -3.70
N ALA A 42 18.81 -15.72 -4.33
CA ALA A 42 17.71 -14.81 -4.09
C ALA A 42 16.41 -15.29 -4.73
N PHE A 43 16.49 -15.96 -5.89
CA PHE A 43 15.31 -16.44 -6.60
C PHE A 43 14.95 -17.90 -6.34
N VAL A 44 15.89 -18.75 -5.94
CA VAL A 44 15.66 -20.21 -5.83
C VAL A 44 16.18 -20.77 -4.52
N CYS A 45 15.32 -21.49 -3.80
CA CYS A 45 15.72 -22.30 -2.66
C CYS A 45 16.57 -23.48 -3.15
N SER A 46 17.80 -23.62 -2.63
CA SER A 46 18.67 -24.74 -3.00
C SER A 46 18.23 -26.02 -2.27
N PRO A 47 17.96 -27.12 -2.98
CA PRO A 47 17.62 -28.41 -2.35
C PRO A 47 18.70 -28.92 -1.38
N LYS A 48 19.97 -28.51 -1.59
CA LYS A 48 21.08 -28.89 -0.73
C LYS A 48 21.03 -28.22 0.65
N ASP A 49 20.29 -27.12 0.77
CA ASP A 49 20.22 -26.35 2.01
C ASP A 49 19.15 -26.90 2.96
N LEU A 50 18.28 -27.77 2.43
CA LEU A 50 17.18 -28.43 3.15
C LEU A 50 17.61 -29.71 3.86
N HIS A 51 18.75 -30.31 3.49
CA HIS A 51 19.27 -31.52 4.13
C HIS A 51 20.73 -31.33 4.55
N GLY A 52 21.16 -32.08 5.56
CA GLY A 52 22.54 -32.04 6.04
C GLY A 52 23.47 -32.89 5.17
N THR A 53 24.62 -33.24 5.73
CA THR A 53 25.72 -33.91 5.00
C THR A 53 26.17 -35.22 5.65
N ALA A 54 25.58 -35.63 6.78
CA ALA A 54 25.98 -36.82 7.51
C ALA A 54 25.59 -38.10 6.77
N ILE A 55 24.29 -38.31 6.56
CA ILE A 55 23.72 -39.44 5.83
C ILE A 55 22.66 -38.87 4.89
N VAL A 56 22.85 -39.05 3.57
CA VAL A 56 21.93 -38.50 2.56
C VAL A 56 21.58 -39.57 1.53
N THR A 57 20.39 -40.14 1.66
CA THR A 57 19.85 -41.12 0.70
C THR A 57 19.36 -40.44 -0.58
N LYS A 58 19.18 -41.22 -1.66
CA LYS A 58 18.60 -40.72 -2.92
C LYS A 58 17.18 -40.16 -2.68
N GLU A 59 16.41 -40.79 -1.80
CA GLU A 59 15.06 -40.36 -1.44
C GLU A 59 15.05 -39.02 -0.69
N VAL A 60 15.96 -38.80 0.26
CA VAL A 60 16.11 -37.51 0.95
C VAL A 60 16.45 -36.40 -0.04
N LYS A 61 17.33 -36.65 -1.02
CA LYS A 61 17.64 -35.67 -2.08
C LYS A 61 16.42 -35.37 -2.97
N GLN A 62 15.61 -36.37 -3.29
CA GLN A 62 14.43 -36.19 -4.13
C GLN A 62 13.35 -35.39 -3.40
N ARG A 63 13.05 -35.73 -2.14
CA ARG A 63 12.09 -34.98 -1.31
C ARG A 63 12.58 -33.55 -1.04
N ALA A 64 13.88 -33.35 -0.84
CA ALA A 64 14.46 -32.00 -0.73
C ALA A 64 14.29 -31.18 -2.01
N ARG A 65 14.41 -31.78 -3.20
CA ARG A 65 14.16 -31.07 -4.46
C ARG A 65 12.71 -30.61 -4.58
N LEU A 66 11.76 -31.49 -4.25
CA LEU A 66 10.32 -31.16 -4.30
C LEU A 66 9.97 -30.02 -3.33
N ASN A 67 10.46 -30.09 -2.09
CA ASN A 67 10.24 -29.04 -1.11
C ASN A 67 10.89 -27.71 -1.50
N ALA A 68 12.11 -27.74 -2.02
CA ALA A 68 12.80 -26.53 -2.49
C ALA A 68 12.04 -25.85 -3.63
N SER A 69 11.51 -26.63 -4.58
CA SER A 69 10.66 -26.10 -5.66
C SER A 69 9.39 -25.47 -5.13
N LEU A 70 8.71 -26.11 -4.17
CA LEU A 70 7.47 -25.58 -3.59
C LEU A 70 7.70 -24.30 -2.77
N ILE A 71 8.75 -24.24 -1.94
CA ILE A 71 9.15 -23.03 -1.22
C ILE A 71 9.42 -21.90 -2.21
N THR A 72 10.12 -22.20 -3.31
CA THR A 72 10.46 -21.22 -4.35
C THR A 72 9.21 -20.71 -5.07
N ILE A 73 8.32 -21.60 -5.51
CA ILE A 73 7.09 -21.22 -6.24
C ILE A 73 6.16 -20.41 -5.32
N SER A 74 5.99 -20.83 -4.07
CA SER A 74 5.18 -20.11 -3.08
C SER A 74 5.71 -18.70 -2.85
N SER A 75 7.02 -18.57 -2.62
CA SER A 75 7.66 -17.27 -2.38
C SER A 75 7.56 -16.37 -3.62
N LEU A 76 7.67 -16.94 -4.83
CA LEU A 76 7.56 -16.18 -6.08
C LEU A 76 6.14 -15.62 -6.29
N ILE A 77 5.10 -16.43 -6.08
CA ILE A 77 3.71 -15.97 -6.24
C ILE A 77 3.39 -14.86 -5.23
N ASN A 78 3.84 -15.03 -3.99
CA ASN A 78 3.71 -14.00 -2.95
C ASN A 78 4.48 -12.70 -3.33
N THR A 79 5.66 -12.84 -3.92
CA THR A 79 6.47 -11.71 -4.40
C THR A 79 5.76 -10.97 -5.56
N ILE A 80 5.15 -11.70 -6.49
CA ILE A 80 4.34 -11.12 -7.58
C ILE A 80 3.15 -10.35 -7.00
N GLY A 81 2.45 -10.94 -6.02
CA GLY A 81 1.30 -10.32 -5.35
C GLY A 81 1.59 -8.96 -4.71
N ILE A 82 2.75 -8.81 -4.05
CA ILE A 82 3.13 -7.56 -3.38
C ILE A 82 3.87 -6.57 -4.29
N THR A 83 4.27 -6.97 -5.50
CA THR A 83 5.05 -6.13 -6.43
C THR A 83 4.47 -4.73 -6.62
N PRO A 84 3.14 -4.54 -6.81
CA PRO A 84 2.56 -3.22 -6.96
C PRO A 84 2.81 -2.30 -5.76
N PHE A 85 2.73 -2.81 -4.53
CA PHE A 85 3.00 -2.03 -3.32
C PHE A 85 4.47 -1.63 -3.20
N ILE A 86 5.39 -2.52 -3.55
CA ILE A 86 6.83 -2.20 -3.52
C ILE A 86 7.18 -1.14 -4.57
N LEU A 87 6.60 -1.23 -5.77
CA LEU A 87 6.79 -0.22 -6.81
C LEU A 87 6.25 1.15 -6.38
N ILE A 88 5.13 1.18 -5.67
CA ILE A 88 4.54 2.39 -5.11
C ILE A 88 5.40 2.96 -3.98
N ALA A 89 5.82 2.13 -3.02
CA ALA A 89 6.66 2.56 -1.92
C ALA A 89 8.00 3.16 -2.39
N LEU A 90 8.47 2.73 -3.57
CA LEU A 90 9.72 3.18 -4.17
C LEU A 90 9.53 4.19 -5.31
N SER A 91 8.32 4.66 -5.58
CA SER A 91 8.04 5.56 -6.72
C SER A 91 8.80 6.88 -6.65
N GLY A 92 9.20 7.31 -5.44
CA GLY A 92 10.04 8.49 -5.23
C GLY A 92 11.46 8.39 -5.80
N PHE A 93 11.92 7.20 -6.22
CA PHE A 93 13.24 7.00 -6.83
C PHE A 93 13.26 7.26 -8.35
N GLY A 94 12.14 7.62 -8.98
CA GLY A 94 12.07 7.93 -10.40
C GLY A 94 12.56 6.78 -11.28
N ILE A 95 13.56 7.02 -12.13
CA ILE A 95 14.15 5.98 -13.00
C ILE A 95 14.78 4.81 -12.23
N ALA A 96 15.18 5.03 -10.97
CA ALA A 96 15.76 3.99 -10.12
C ALA A 96 14.71 3.14 -9.39
N THR A 97 13.41 3.41 -9.57
CA THR A 97 12.32 2.66 -8.94
C THR A 97 12.35 1.18 -9.30
N ILE A 98 12.49 0.85 -10.59
CA ILE A 98 12.52 -0.55 -11.08
C ILE A 98 13.71 -1.33 -10.50
N PRO A 99 14.97 -0.86 -10.61
CA PRO A 99 16.10 -1.59 -10.03
C PRO A 99 16.02 -1.67 -8.51
N ALA A 100 15.57 -0.62 -7.82
CA ALA A 100 15.38 -0.66 -6.36
C ALA A 100 14.31 -1.69 -5.96
N ALA A 101 13.18 -1.72 -6.66
CA ALA A 101 12.12 -2.70 -6.43
C ALA A 101 12.61 -4.13 -6.68
N ALA A 102 13.39 -4.36 -7.73
CA ALA A 102 13.97 -5.67 -8.01
C ALA A 102 14.89 -6.16 -6.87
N VAL A 103 15.67 -5.25 -6.26
CA VAL A 103 16.51 -5.58 -5.10
C VAL A 103 15.66 -5.90 -3.87
N VAL A 104 14.63 -5.10 -3.58
CA VAL A 104 13.75 -5.34 -2.42
C VAL A 104 12.96 -6.63 -2.58
N LEU A 105 12.31 -6.84 -3.73
CA LEU A 105 11.55 -8.06 -4.04
C LEU A 105 12.46 -9.29 -4.03
N GLY A 106 13.66 -9.18 -4.62
CA GLY A 106 14.67 -10.23 -4.57
C GLY A 106 15.12 -10.55 -3.13
N GLY A 107 15.28 -9.52 -2.29
CA GLY A 107 15.62 -9.66 -0.87
C GLY A 107 14.53 -10.34 -0.06
N ILE A 108 13.26 -9.97 -0.27
CA ILE A 108 12.10 -10.60 0.37
C ILE A 108 12.02 -12.08 -0.02
N ASN A 109 12.16 -12.39 -1.31
CA ASN A 109 12.12 -13.77 -1.80
C ASN A 109 13.31 -14.59 -1.26
N ALA A 110 14.50 -13.99 -1.17
CA ALA A 110 15.68 -14.60 -0.56
C ALA A 110 15.45 -14.92 0.92
N ALA A 111 14.87 -13.97 1.68
CA ALA A 111 14.56 -14.13 3.09
C ALA A 111 13.54 -15.26 3.30
N SER A 112 12.46 -15.30 2.52
CA SER A 112 11.47 -16.39 2.56
C SER A 112 12.10 -17.75 2.27
N ASN A 113 12.92 -17.86 1.21
CA ASN A 113 13.64 -19.09 0.89
C ASN A 113 14.61 -19.52 2.01
N HIS A 114 15.28 -18.55 2.66
CA HIS A 114 16.20 -18.81 3.75
C HIS A 114 15.49 -19.27 5.03
N CYS A 115 14.38 -18.62 5.41
CA CYS A 115 13.54 -19.05 6.52
C CYS A 115 13.00 -20.47 6.30
N GLY A 116 12.54 -20.79 5.08
CA GLY A 116 12.14 -22.14 4.69
C GLY A 116 13.28 -23.16 4.81
N ALA A 117 14.49 -22.78 4.42
CA ALA A 117 15.67 -23.63 4.58
C ALA A 117 16.08 -23.84 6.04
N ILE A 118 16.01 -22.82 6.88
CA ILE A 118 16.24 -22.96 8.33
C ILE A 118 15.17 -23.86 8.96
N ALA A 119 13.89 -23.69 8.56
CA ALA A 119 12.78 -24.52 9.04
C ALA A 119 12.99 -26.01 8.75
N ALA A 120 13.65 -26.35 7.64
CA ALA A 120 14.01 -27.72 7.27
C ALA A 120 15.11 -28.33 8.15
N ARG A 121 15.90 -27.54 8.88
CA ARG A 121 17.06 -27.98 9.70
C ARG A 121 16.66 -28.45 11.09
N HIS A 122 15.67 -29.33 11.19
CA HIS A 122 15.21 -29.83 12.48
C HIS A 122 16.05 -31.04 12.94
N ALA A 123 17.04 -30.80 13.80
CA ALA A 123 17.95 -31.84 14.31
C ALA A 123 18.26 -31.64 15.80
N PRO A 124 18.76 -32.66 16.52
CA PRO A 124 19.22 -32.50 17.90
C PRO A 124 20.26 -31.37 18.00
N GLY A 125 20.00 -30.35 18.82
CA GLY A 125 20.84 -29.15 18.94
C GLY A 125 20.44 -27.95 18.06
N TYR A 126 19.58 -28.14 17.04
CA TYR A 126 19.12 -27.06 16.14
C TYR A 126 17.61 -26.83 16.18
N ARG A 127 16.90 -27.44 17.13
CA ARG A 127 15.42 -27.38 17.21
C ARG A 127 14.88 -25.96 17.35
N ALA A 128 15.50 -25.11 18.18
CA ALA A 128 15.09 -23.72 18.36
C ALA A 128 15.23 -22.91 17.06
N ASN A 129 16.33 -23.10 16.33
CA ASN A 129 16.56 -22.43 15.06
C ASN A 129 15.54 -22.87 14.00
N ALA A 130 15.22 -24.18 13.94
CA ALA A 130 14.20 -24.69 13.03
C ALA A 130 12.81 -24.11 13.33
N TRP A 131 12.44 -23.95 14.61
CA TRP A 131 11.20 -23.27 15.01
C TRP A 131 11.20 -21.79 14.65
N CYS A 132 12.30 -21.09 14.87
CA CYS A 132 12.47 -19.70 14.46
C CYS A 132 12.33 -19.55 12.93
N GLY A 133 12.97 -20.42 12.16
CA GLY A 133 12.86 -20.46 10.70
C GLY A 133 11.43 -20.73 10.22
N LEU A 134 10.72 -21.68 10.85
CA LEU A 134 9.33 -21.99 10.54
C LEU A 134 8.40 -20.81 10.87
N SER A 135 8.60 -20.19 12.02
CA SER A 135 7.84 -19.00 12.44
C SER A 135 8.07 -17.83 11.49
N GLY A 136 9.33 -17.55 11.13
CA GLY A 136 9.65 -16.50 10.16
C GLY A 136 9.09 -16.79 8.77
N PHE A 137 9.15 -18.04 8.32
CA PHE A 137 8.57 -18.45 7.05
C PHE A 137 7.04 -18.28 7.05
N LEU A 138 6.36 -18.70 8.11
CA LEU A 138 4.91 -18.54 8.25
C LEU A 138 4.53 -17.06 8.29
N MET A 139 5.19 -16.26 9.12
CA MET A 139 4.94 -14.82 9.23
C MET A 139 5.10 -14.10 7.89
N LEU A 140 6.20 -14.35 7.16
CA LEU A 140 6.44 -13.74 5.86
C LEU A 140 5.39 -14.15 4.83
N ASN A 141 5.04 -15.44 4.73
CA ASN A 141 4.02 -15.87 3.80
C ASN A 141 2.64 -15.28 4.16
N THR A 142 2.25 -15.27 5.44
CA THR A 142 0.98 -14.67 5.87
C THR A 142 0.92 -13.19 5.52
N LEU A 143 1.99 -12.43 5.83
CA LEU A 143 2.04 -11.00 5.53
C LEU A 143 1.92 -10.75 4.02
N LEU A 144 2.68 -11.48 3.20
CA LEU A 144 2.64 -11.31 1.75
C LEU A 144 1.29 -11.71 1.14
N THR A 145 0.66 -12.75 1.66
CA THR A 145 -0.66 -13.20 1.23
C THR A 145 -1.73 -12.14 1.49
N VAL A 146 -1.71 -11.46 2.65
CA VAL A 146 -2.67 -10.38 2.97
C VAL A 146 -2.64 -9.26 1.92
N PHE A 147 -1.44 -8.91 1.45
CA PHE A 147 -1.28 -7.89 0.41
C PHE A 147 -1.47 -8.40 -1.01
N THR A 148 -1.48 -9.72 -1.24
CA THR A 148 -1.59 -10.27 -2.61
C THR A 148 -2.92 -9.92 -3.26
N GLY A 149 -4.05 -10.05 -2.56
CA GLY A 149 -5.38 -9.72 -3.11
C GLY A 149 -5.49 -8.24 -3.52
N PRO A 150 -5.31 -7.29 -2.58
CA PRO A 150 -5.27 -5.86 -2.87
C PRO A 150 -4.25 -5.47 -3.95
N GLY A 151 -3.07 -6.10 -3.97
CA GLY A 151 -2.02 -5.81 -4.95
C GLY A 151 -2.44 -6.20 -6.35
N ILE A 152 -3.10 -7.35 -6.50
CA ILE A 152 -3.66 -7.76 -7.78
C ILE A 152 -4.80 -6.83 -8.21
N VAL A 153 -5.67 -6.38 -7.30
CA VAL A 153 -6.69 -5.35 -7.62
C VAL A 153 -6.06 -4.09 -8.19
N LEU A 154 -4.99 -3.60 -7.56
CA LEU A 154 -4.27 -2.43 -8.00
C LEU A 154 -3.60 -2.61 -9.38
N PHE A 155 -3.19 -3.84 -9.70
CA PHE A 155 -2.59 -4.16 -10.99
C PHE A 155 -3.63 -4.34 -12.10
N THR A 156 -4.71 -5.07 -11.84
CA THR A 156 -5.69 -5.49 -12.86
C THR A 156 -6.89 -4.58 -12.98
N ASN A 157 -7.21 -3.78 -11.96
CA ASN A 157 -8.41 -2.97 -11.91
C ASN A 157 -8.13 -1.49 -11.63
N LYS A 158 -7.10 -0.94 -12.29
CA LYS A 158 -6.74 0.49 -12.21
C LYS A 158 -7.92 1.44 -12.46
N PRO A 159 -8.81 1.20 -13.45
CA PRO A 159 -9.95 2.07 -13.68
C PRO A 159 -10.92 2.11 -12.49
N ALA A 160 -11.17 0.98 -11.82
CA ALA A 160 -12.03 1.00 -10.63
C ALA A 160 -11.38 1.72 -9.45
N VAL A 161 -10.06 1.61 -9.27
CA VAL A 161 -9.33 2.36 -8.24
C VAL A 161 -9.41 3.88 -8.51
N GLN A 162 -9.23 4.30 -9.77
CA GLN A 162 -9.36 5.70 -10.18
C GLN A 162 -10.79 6.22 -10.00
N GLN A 163 -11.79 5.42 -10.41
CA GLN A 163 -13.20 5.74 -10.26
C GLN A 163 -13.58 5.88 -8.78
N GLN A 164 -13.15 4.96 -7.92
CA GLN A 164 -13.46 5.00 -6.50
C GLN A 164 -12.86 6.25 -5.84
N LEU A 165 -11.61 6.62 -6.17
CA LEU A 165 -11.04 7.88 -5.68
C LEU A 165 -11.88 9.09 -6.12
N ALA A 166 -12.27 9.11 -7.39
CA ALA A 166 -13.07 10.21 -7.92
C ALA A 166 -14.44 10.30 -7.20
N THR A 167 -15.09 9.16 -6.95
CA THR A 167 -16.33 9.11 -6.17
C THR A 167 -16.12 9.63 -4.74
N THR A 168 -15.07 9.20 -4.04
CA THR A 168 -14.77 9.66 -2.67
C THR A 168 -14.50 11.17 -2.62
N ILE A 169 -13.81 11.74 -3.61
CA ILE A 169 -13.58 13.19 -3.69
C ILE A 169 -14.91 13.94 -3.84
N ILE A 170 -15.81 13.42 -4.68
CA ILE A 170 -17.14 13.99 -4.91
C ILE A 170 -17.98 13.94 -3.62
N GLU A 171 -17.96 12.80 -2.93
CA GLU A 171 -18.68 12.63 -1.65
C GLU A 171 -18.13 13.57 -0.57
N ALA A 172 -16.81 13.72 -0.48
CA ALA A 172 -16.17 14.65 0.44
C ALA A 172 -16.55 16.11 0.19
N GLN A 173 -16.91 16.51 -1.03
CA GLN A 173 -17.43 17.87 -1.28
C GLN A 173 -18.80 18.08 -0.65
N ARG A 174 -19.66 17.05 -0.61
CA ARG A 174 -20.94 17.13 0.08
C ARG A 174 -20.75 17.26 1.59
N GLU A 175 -19.83 16.50 2.17
CA GLU A 175 -19.53 16.61 3.60
C GLU A 175 -18.90 17.97 3.97
N ARG A 176 -18.05 18.54 3.11
CA ARG A 176 -17.52 19.90 3.32
C ARG A 176 -18.62 20.97 3.30
N LEU A 177 -19.70 20.73 2.56
CA LEU A 177 -20.85 21.62 2.56
C LEU A 177 -21.54 21.66 3.94
N ASP A 178 -21.56 20.54 4.66
CA ASP A 178 -22.12 20.47 6.01
C ASP A 178 -21.31 21.27 7.04
N VAL A 179 -20.01 21.46 6.80
CA VAL A 179 -19.14 22.34 7.63
C VAL A 179 -19.49 23.82 7.46
N LEU A 180 -20.01 24.21 6.29
CA LEU A 180 -20.49 25.57 6.03
C LEU A 180 -21.86 25.84 6.67
N LYS A 181 -22.49 24.84 7.30
CA LYS A 181 -23.72 25.04 8.04
C LYS A 181 -23.41 25.88 9.29
N PRO A 182 -24.00 27.06 9.46
CA PRO A 182 -23.73 27.92 10.62
C PRO A 182 -24.44 27.33 11.85
N ALA A 183 -23.79 26.39 12.54
CA ALA A 183 -24.37 25.77 13.74
C ALA A 183 -24.03 26.60 14.99
N GLY A 184 -22.75 26.79 15.31
CA GLY A 184 -22.34 27.36 16.60
C GLY A 184 -22.86 28.77 16.91
N GLU A 185 -22.47 29.78 16.14
CA GLU A 185 -22.80 31.19 16.45
C GLU A 185 -24.29 31.52 16.23
N LEU A 186 -24.94 30.80 15.32
CA LEU A 186 -26.34 31.03 15.00
C LEU A 186 -27.29 30.41 16.04
N ASP A 187 -26.94 29.21 16.53
CA ASP A 187 -27.68 28.53 17.59
C ASP A 187 -27.53 29.29 18.92
N ASP A 188 -26.33 29.75 19.27
CA ASP A 188 -26.09 30.59 20.46
C ASP A 188 -26.90 31.91 20.44
N LEU A 189 -27.05 32.51 19.26
CA LEU A 189 -27.82 33.75 19.09
C LEU A 189 -29.34 33.49 19.18
N LYS A 190 -29.81 32.36 18.67
CA LYS A 190 -31.21 31.91 18.80
C LYS A 190 -31.57 31.63 20.26
N ASP A 191 -30.67 31.00 21.00
CA ASP A 191 -30.85 30.72 22.42
C ASP A 191 -30.93 32.02 23.23
N GLN A 192 -30.03 32.98 22.97
CA GLN A 192 -30.07 34.31 23.60
C GLN A 192 -31.39 35.06 23.31
N ILE A 193 -31.88 34.99 22.07
CA ILE A 193 -33.16 35.62 21.70
C ILE A 193 -34.33 34.96 22.43
N ASN A 194 -34.37 33.62 22.46
CA ASN A 194 -35.41 32.87 23.16
C ASN A 194 -35.40 33.15 24.67
N GLU A 195 -34.23 33.20 25.30
CA GLU A 195 -34.09 33.51 26.73
C GLU A 195 -34.57 34.93 27.04
N ALA A 196 -34.19 35.91 26.24
CA ALA A 196 -34.63 37.30 26.40
C ALA A 196 -36.15 37.46 26.16
N GLN A 197 -36.72 36.76 25.18
CA GLN A 197 -38.16 36.76 24.92
C GLN A 197 -38.95 36.09 26.06
N THR A 198 -38.44 34.98 26.59
CA THR A 198 -39.05 34.27 27.73
C THR A 198 -39.04 35.16 28.97
N SER A 199 -37.92 35.84 29.23
CA SER A 199 -37.78 36.77 30.36
C SER A 199 -38.73 37.97 30.24
N LEU A 200 -38.90 38.52 29.03
CA LEU A 200 -39.89 39.59 28.79
C LEU A 200 -41.32 39.12 29.05
N GLN A 201 -41.68 37.92 28.57
CA GLN A 201 -43.01 37.34 28.83
C GLN A 201 -43.27 37.12 30.31
N GLN A 202 -42.26 36.68 31.06
CA GLN A 202 -42.37 36.46 32.50
C GLN A 202 -42.61 37.78 33.26
N ILE A 203 -41.89 38.84 32.93
CA ILE A 203 -42.11 40.17 33.55
C ILE A 203 -43.53 40.68 33.25
N VAL A 204 -44.02 40.51 32.03
CA VAL A 204 -45.39 40.89 31.65
C VAL A 204 -46.44 40.07 32.40
N LEU A 205 -46.20 38.78 32.65
CA LEU A 205 -47.07 37.92 33.45
C LEU A 205 -47.12 38.32 34.93
N GLU A 206 -46.01 38.78 35.51
CA GLU A 206 -45.90 39.14 36.93
C GLU A 206 -46.44 40.55 37.23
N GLU A 207 -46.16 41.53 36.37
CA GLU A 207 -46.46 42.96 36.64
C GLU A 207 -47.67 43.47 35.84
N GLY A 208 -48.08 42.77 34.78
CA GLY A 208 -49.09 43.23 33.84
C GLY A 208 -48.53 44.19 32.78
N GLU A 209 -49.16 44.19 31.60
CA GLU A 209 -48.61 44.75 30.35
C GLU A 209 -48.27 46.25 30.38
N VAL A 210 -48.96 47.03 31.23
CA VAL A 210 -48.72 48.48 31.35
C VAL A 210 -47.59 48.76 32.33
N ALA A 211 -47.58 48.10 33.50
CA ALA A 211 -46.57 48.31 34.53
C ALA A 211 -45.21 47.72 34.14
N SER A 212 -45.20 46.62 33.38
CA SER A 212 -43.97 45.98 32.90
C SER A 212 -43.13 46.92 32.02
N ARG A 213 -43.73 47.92 31.37
CA ARG A 213 -43.00 48.89 30.52
C ARG A 213 -42.15 49.88 31.32
N ASP A 214 -42.49 50.08 32.59
CA ASP A 214 -41.72 50.93 33.51
C ASP A 214 -40.60 50.14 34.22
N ASN A 215 -40.56 48.82 34.06
CA ASN A 215 -39.53 47.97 34.61
C ASN A 215 -38.20 48.15 33.83
N PRO A 216 -37.08 48.48 34.51
CA PRO A 216 -35.79 48.72 33.87
C PRO A 216 -35.22 47.47 33.18
N GLU A 217 -35.48 46.27 33.69
CA GLU A 217 -35.06 45.01 33.05
C GLU A 217 -35.86 44.72 31.78
N TRP A 218 -37.17 45.00 31.80
CA TRP A 218 -38.01 44.90 30.60
C TRP A 218 -37.49 45.83 29.50
N GLN A 219 -37.20 47.09 29.85
CA GLN A 219 -36.64 48.05 28.89
C GLN A 219 -35.29 47.59 28.35
N ARG A 220 -34.38 47.11 29.20
CA ARG A 220 -33.06 46.59 28.78
C ARG A 220 -33.19 45.43 27.79
N LEU A 221 -34.01 44.43 28.13
CA LEU A 221 -34.23 43.25 27.29
C LEU A 221 -34.90 43.61 25.96
N TYR A 222 -35.94 44.44 26.01
CA TYR A 222 -36.63 44.92 24.82
C TYR A 222 -35.69 45.68 23.87
N LEU A 223 -34.87 46.59 24.40
CA LEU A 223 -33.88 47.34 23.64
C LEU A 223 -32.79 46.43 23.05
N SER A 224 -32.35 45.40 23.78
CA SER A 224 -31.35 44.44 23.27
C SER A 224 -31.87 43.58 22.11
N LEU A 225 -33.15 43.22 22.16
CA LEU A 225 -33.81 42.40 21.13
C LEU A 225 -34.13 43.22 19.89
N TYR A 226 -34.73 44.40 20.05
CA TYR A 226 -35.39 45.14 18.97
C TYR A 226 -34.77 46.50 18.66
N GLY A 227 -33.87 47.01 19.50
CA GLY A 227 -33.34 48.38 19.39
C GLY A 227 -34.28 49.43 19.98
N THR A 228 -33.89 50.70 19.86
CA THR A 228 -34.69 51.82 20.35
C THR A 228 -35.86 52.12 19.41
N TYR A 229 -36.91 52.75 19.93
CA TYR A 229 -38.08 53.12 19.11
C TYR A 229 -37.75 54.12 18.00
N ALA A 230 -36.75 54.98 18.22
CA ALA A 230 -36.26 55.93 17.22
C ALA A 230 -35.54 55.23 16.06
N GLU A 231 -35.03 54.03 16.29
CA GLU A 231 -34.27 53.27 15.28
C GLU A 231 -35.17 52.41 14.37
N ARG A 232 -36.49 52.39 14.58
CA ARG A 232 -37.44 51.53 13.86
C ARG A 232 -37.42 51.72 12.34
N ASP A 233 -37.19 52.95 11.89
CA ASP A 233 -37.12 53.31 10.46
C ASP A 233 -35.67 53.41 9.95
N THR A 234 -34.70 52.94 10.74
CA THR A 234 -33.29 52.99 10.36
C THR A 234 -33.01 51.96 9.28
N ASP A 235 -32.28 52.38 8.24
CA ASP A 235 -31.71 51.43 7.30
C ASP A 235 -30.54 50.70 7.95
N TRP A 236 -30.86 49.51 8.50
CA TRP A 236 -29.89 48.67 9.20
C TRP A 236 -28.76 48.20 8.27
N THR A 237 -28.94 48.18 6.95
CA THR A 237 -27.96 47.62 5.99
C THR A 237 -26.58 48.29 6.07
N THR A 238 -26.51 49.54 6.52
CA THR A 238 -25.27 50.31 6.64
C THR A 238 -24.55 50.17 7.99
N VAL A 239 -25.23 49.62 9.00
CA VAL A 239 -24.71 49.47 10.37
C VAL A 239 -23.86 48.20 10.46
N LYS A 240 -22.72 48.23 11.16
CA LYS A 240 -21.88 47.03 11.35
C LYS A 240 -22.58 45.98 12.22
N THR A 241 -22.45 44.70 11.85
CA THR A 241 -23.08 43.53 12.50
C THR A 241 -22.96 43.46 14.04
N PRO A 242 -21.83 43.84 14.68
CA PRO A 242 -21.73 43.84 16.15
C PRO A 242 -22.64 44.84 16.86
N ASN A 243 -23.10 45.88 16.17
CA ASN A 243 -23.88 46.98 16.74
C ASN A 243 -25.39 46.84 16.45
N LEU A 244 -25.81 45.70 15.89
CA LEU A 244 -27.22 45.44 15.60
C LEU A 244 -27.93 44.89 16.84
N PRO A 245 -29.23 45.19 17.01
CA PRO A 245 -30.09 44.45 17.91
C PRO A 245 -30.05 42.94 17.62
N LEU A 246 -30.24 42.10 18.63
CA LEU A 246 -30.07 40.65 18.52
C LEU A 246 -30.90 40.05 17.37
N THR A 247 -32.14 40.51 17.19
CA THR A 247 -33.02 40.02 16.11
C THR A 247 -32.53 40.40 14.72
N GLN A 248 -32.11 41.66 14.53
CA GLN A 248 -31.53 42.16 13.27
C GLN A 248 -30.16 41.51 12.97
N LYS A 249 -29.38 41.23 14.02
CA LYS A 249 -28.12 40.49 13.93
C LYS A 249 -28.35 39.05 13.48
N LEU A 250 -29.36 38.37 14.03
CA LEU A 250 -29.74 37.02 13.62
C LEU A 250 -30.16 37.00 12.15
N GLU A 251 -31.07 37.88 11.77
CA GLU A 251 -31.59 37.95 10.40
C GLU A 251 -30.47 38.19 9.37
N ARG A 252 -29.52 39.08 9.69
CA ARG A 252 -28.36 39.32 8.83
C ARG A 252 -27.45 38.12 8.73
N LEU A 253 -27.05 37.53 9.87
CA LEU A 253 -26.16 36.37 9.88
C LEU A 253 -26.81 35.15 9.24
N GLU A 254 -28.12 34.98 9.39
CA GLU A 254 -28.90 33.97 8.66
C GLU A 254 -28.86 34.23 7.18
N THR A 255 -29.11 35.47 6.74
CA THR A 255 -29.13 35.82 5.31
C THR A 255 -27.74 35.66 4.68
N GLU A 256 -26.69 36.15 5.32
CA GLU A 256 -25.30 36.08 4.83
C GLU A 256 -24.79 34.64 4.78
N ASN A 257 -24.99 33.86 5.85
CA ASN A 257 -24.52 32.47 5.90
C ASN A 257 -25.36 31.53 5.05
N LEU A 258 -26.69 31.68 5.04
CA LEU A 258 -27.57 30.89 4.17
C LEU A 258 -27.35 31.24 2.71
N ALA A 259 -27.06 32.49 2.34
CA ALA A 259 -26.77 32.85 0.96
C ALA A 259 -25.50 32.16 0.47
N ALA A 260 -24.42 32.18 1.26
CA ALA A 260 -23.16 31.50 0.91
C ALA A 260 -23.35 29.96 0.84
N TYR A 261 -24.02 29.37 1.83
CA TYR A 261 -24.33 27.95 1.85
C TYR A 261 -25.23 27.54 0.67
N ASN A 262 -26.33 28.26 0.42
CA ASN A 262 -27.27 27.95 -0.66
C ASN A 262 -26.62 28.17 -2.04
N ALA A 263 -25.78 29.18 -2.21
CA ALA A 263 -25.04 29.39 -3.45
C ALA A 263 -24.06 28.22 -3.69
N ALA A 264 -23.26 27.84 -2.69
CA ALA A 264 -22.33 26.71 -2.79
C ALA A 264 -23.08 25.38 -3.02
N LYS A 265 -24.23 25.19 -2.36
CA LYS A 265 -25.08 24.02 -2.53
C LYS A 265 -25.64 23.95 -3.94
N THR A 266 -26.17 25.06 -4.44
CA THR A 266 -26.77 25.13 -5.77
C THR A 266 -25.73 24.90 -6.86
N ASP A 267 -24.54 25.51 -6.74
CA ASP A 267 -23.41 25.26 -7.65
C ASP A 267 -22.97 23.78 -7.61
N LEU A 268 -22.83 23.20 -6.43
CA LEU A 268 -22.48 21.78 -6.29
C LEU A 268 -23.57 20.87 -6.90
N ASP A 269 -24.85 21.10 -6.59
CA ASP A 269 -25.96 20.31 -7.10
C ASP A 269 -26.10 20.46 -8.63
N GLU A 270 -25.88 21.65 -9.18
CA GLU A 270 -25.87 21.89 -10.62
C GLU A 270 -24.74 21.08 -11.29
N ARG A 271 -23.51 21.15 -10.77
CA ARG A 271 -22.40 20.35 -11.28
C ARG A 271 -22.69 18.86 -11.16
N LEU A 272 -23.19 18.39 -10.01
CA LEU A 272 -23.52 16.98 -9.81
C LEU A 272 -24.66 16.50 -10.71
N SER A 273 -25.59 17.37 -11.13
CA SER A 273 -26.62 17.02 -12.11
C SER A 273 -26.00 16.66 -13.47
N ARG A 274 -24.92 17.36 -13.86
CA ARG A 274 -24.16 17.11 -15.08
C ARG A 274 -23.33 15.83 -15.02
N ARG A 275 -23.08 15.26 -13.82
CA ARG A 275 -22.36 13.97 -13.65
C ARG A 275 -22.90 12.86 -14.55
N THR A 276 -24.22 12.79 -14.73
CA THR A 276 -24.88 11.77 -15.58
C THR A 276 -24.56 11.89 -17.07
N GLN A 277 -24.06 13.04 -17.51
CA GLN A 277 -23.65 13.30 -18.89
C GLN A 277 -22.25 12.78 -19.19
N TYR A 278 -21.48 12.40 -18.17
CA TYR A 278 -20.14 11.85 -18.28
C TYR A 278 -20.14 10.32 -18.13
N GLY A 279 -19.24 9.66 -18.85
CA GLY A 279 -19.14 8.20 -18.81
C GLY A 279 -18.51 7.65 -17.52
N ASN A 280 -17.74 8.46 -16.79
CA ASN A 280 -17.13 8.10 -15.51
C ASN A 280 -16.87 9.34 -14.62
N ASP A 281 -16.58 9.11 -13.34
CA ASP A 281 -16.42 10.19 -12.36
C ASP A 281 -15.10 10.93 -12.54
N VAL A 282 -14.10 10.26 -13.11
CA VAL A 282 -12.78 10.86 -13.38
C VAL A 282 -12.88 11.95 -14.45
N GLN A 283 -13.63 11.68 -15.53
CA GLN A 283 -13.92 12.65 -16.60
C GLN A 283 -14.80 13.79 -16.09
N PHE A 284 -15.79 13.48 -15.26
CA PHE A 284 -16.60 14.48 -14.59
C PHE A 284 -15.74 15.44 -13.76
N LEU A 285 -14.85 14.91 -12.90
CA LEU A 285 -13.93 15.74 -12.11
C LEU A 285 -13.04 16.61 -13.01
N GLN A 286 -12.53 16.06 -14.11
CA GLN A 286 -11.69 16.83 -15.03
C GLN A 286 -12.43 18.02 -15.66
N ALA A 287 -13.71 17.85 -16.01
CA ALA A 287 -14.49 18.87 -16.69
C ALA A 287 -15.11 19.90 -15.75
N GLU A 288 -15.71 19.45 -14.64
CA GLU A 288 -16.55 20.27 -13.76
C GLU A 288 -15.84 20.69 -12.46
N MET A 289 -14.77 19.99 -12.09
CA MET A 289 -14.00 20.22 -10.86
C MET A 289 -12.48 20.14 -11.10
N PRO A 290 -11.92 20.93 -12.03
CA PRO A 290 -10.54 20.77 -12.50
C PRO A 290 -9.49 20.93 -11.41
N ASP A 291 -9.76 21.72 -10.37
CA ASP A 291 -8.87 21.89 -9.21
C ASP A 291 -8.78 20.59 -8.38
N HIS A 292 -9.91 19.90 -8.19
CA HIS A 292 -9.95 18.61 -7.51
C HIS A 292 -9.36 17.48 -8.38
N PHE A 293 -9.48 17.59 -9.70
CA PHE A 293 -8.82 16.70 -10.63
C PHE A 293 -7.28 16.86 -10.59
N SER A 294 -6.76 18.06 -10.82
CA SER A 294 -5.31 18.33 -10.90
C SER A 294 -4.53 18.11 -9.60
N SER A 295 -5.22 18.16 -8.46
CA SER A 295 -4.64 17.83 -7.16
C SER A 295 -4.43 16.32 -6.97
N ASN A 296 -5.30 15.47 -7.52
CA ASN A 296 -5.31 14.03 -7.25
C ASN A 296 -4.94 13.15 -8.46
N PHE A 297 -5.08 13.67 -9.67
CA PHE A 297 -4.86 12.98 -10.92
C PHE A 297 -3.82 13.71 -11.79
N GLN A 298 -3.15 12.94 -12.63
CA GLN A 298 -2.31 13.40 -13.71
C GLN A 298 -3.15 13.64 -14.98
N PRO A 299 -2.64 14.38 -15.97
CA PRO A 299 -3.37 14.67 -17.21
C PRO A 299 -3.79 13.41 -18.01
N ASP A 300 -3.12 12.29 -17.80
CA ASP A 300 -3.39 10.98 -18.39
C ASP A 300 -4.38 10.13 -17.56
N HIS A 301 -5.10 10.75 -16.62
CA HIS A 301 -6.05 10.13 -15.69
C HIS A 301 -5.42 9.17 -14.67
N ASN A 302 -4.09 9.08 -14.62
CA ASN A 302 -3.40 8.30 -13.59
C ASN A 302 -3.40 9.02 -12.25
N LEU A 303 -3.30 8.23 -11.17
CA LEU A 303 -3.22 8.76 -9.82
C LEU A 303 -1.91 9.54 -9.64
N LYS A 304 -2.00 10.72 -9.03
CA LYS A 304 -0.83 11.53 -8.68
C LYS A 304 -0.13 10.98 -7.42
N SER A 305 -0.92 10.49 -6.46
CA SER A 305 -0.44 9.75 -5.29
C SER A 305 -0.66 8.25 -5.52
N PRO A 306 0.42 7.47 -5.76
CA PRO A 306 0.30 6.04 -5.89
C PRO A 306 -0.06 5.37 -4.54
N ALA A 307 0.23 6.01 -3.41
CA ALA A 307 -0.15 5.54 -2.08
C ALA A 307 -1.67 5.54 -1.87
N ASP A 308 -2.37 6.56 -2.39
CA ASP A 308 -3.83 6.64 -2.32
C ASP A 308 -4.45 5.48 -3.13
N GLY A 309 -3.84 5.14 -4.27
CA GLY A 309 -4.24 3.96 -5.05
C GLY A 309 -4.10 2.64 -4.28
N ALA A 310 -3.05 2.50 -3.46
CA ALA A 310 -2.85 1.32 -2.61
C ALA A 310 -3.90 1.23 -1.48
N ALA A 311 -4.25 2.36 -0.85
CA ALA A 311 -5.30 2.42 0.16
C ALA A 311 -6.67 2.05 -0.44
N ILE A 312 -7.02 2.66 -1.58
CA ILE A 312 -8.30 2.42 -2.27
C ILE A 312 -8.40 1.00 -2.80
N ALA A 313 -7.32 0.43 -3.35
CA ALA A 313 -7.33 -0.97 -3.79
C ALA A 313 -7.55 -1.94 -2.62
N THR A 314 -7.02 -1.62 -1.44
CA THR A 314 -7.25 -2.38 -0.21
C THR A 314 -8.71 -2.27 0.22
N GLU A 315 -9.24 -1.05 0.25
CA GLU A 315 -10.65 -0.81 0.58
C GLU A 315 -11.57 -1.55 -0.39
N LEU A 316 -11.38 -1.37 -1.70
CA LEU A 316 -12.18 -2.01 -2.74
C LEU A 316 -12.16 -3.53 -2.61
N PHE A 317 -10.98 -4.12 -2.39
CA PHE A 317 -10.84 -5.56 -2.15
C PHE A 317 -11.63 -6.00 -0.91
N THR A 318 -11.49 -5.30 0.21
CA THR A 318 -12.18 -5.68 1.46
C THR A 318 -13.69 -5.47 1.40
N THR A 319 -14.15 -4.40 0.77
CA THR A 319 -15.57 -4.07 0.62
C THR A 319 -16.25 -5.05 -0.32
N ASP A 320 -15.68 -5.32 -1.50
CA ASP A 320 -16.26 -6.29 -2.43
C ASP A 320 -16.20 -7.72 -1.86
N LEU A 321 -15.18 -8.05 -1.04
CA LEU A 321 -15.10 -9.34 -0.34
C LEU A 321 -16.21 -9.50 0.70
N LYS A 322 -16.43 -8.47 1.54
CA LYS A 322 -17.51 -8.45 2.53
C LYS A 322 -18.90 -8.47 1.89
N ALA A 323 -19.05 -7.80 0.76
CA ALA A 323 -20.30 -7.74 0.01
C ALA A 323 -20.57 -8.99 -0.85
N GLY A 324 -19.65 -9.97 -0.88
CA GLY A 324 -19.81 -11.19 -1.67
C GLY A 324 -19.76 -10.97 -3.19
N ARG A 325 -19.16 -9.86 -3.66
CA ARG A 325 -19.07 -9.49 -5.09
C ARG A 325 -17.91 -10.21 -5.77
N PHE A 326 -17.96 -11.54 -5.76
CA PHE A 326 -16.90 -12.40 -6.28
C PHE A 326 -16.64 -12.20 -7.78
N GLU A 327 -17.64 -11.74 -8.54
CA GLU A 327 -17.51 -11.39 -9.97
C GLU A 327 -16.35 -10.40 -10.22
N ARG A 328 -16.24 -9.38 -9.36
CA ARG A 328 -15.27 -8.28 -9.49
C ARG A 328 -13.91 -8.64 -8.91
N LEU A 329 -13.88 -9.65 -8.05
CA LEU A 329 -12.71 -10.12 -7.33
C LEU A 329 -12.20 -11.49 -7.83
N ALA A 330 -12.81 -12.08 -8.85
CA ALA A 330 -12.55 -13.46 -9.26
C ALA A 330 -11.06 -13.73 -9.47
N PHE A 331 -10.37 -12.85 -10.20
CA PHE A 331 -8.93 -12.96 -10.44
C PHE A 331 -8.07 -12.62 -9.21
N PRO A 332 -8.26 -11.48 -8.50
CA PRO A 332 -7.60 -11.22 -7.23
C PRO A 332 -7.74 -12.34 -6.18
N MET A 333 -8.94 -12.91 -6.06
CA MET A 333 -9.23 -13.99 -5.12
C MET A 333 -8.65 -15.32 -5.57
N LEU A 334 -8.64 -15.63 -6.86
CA LEU A 334 -7.94 -16.80 -7.37
C LEU A 334 -6.46 -16.72 -7.02
N MET A 335 -5.82 -15.56 -7.26
CA MET A 335 -4.41 -15.36 -6.95
C MET A 335 -4.14 -15.41 -5.43
N ALA A 336 -4.99 -14.79 -4.62
CA ALA A 336 -4.89 -14.89 -3.16
C ALA A 336 -5.11 -16.32 -2.67
N GLY A 337 -6.05 -17.07 -3.25
CA GLY A 337 -6.33 -18.47 -2.94
C GLY A 337 -5.15 -19.38 -3.30
N ILE A 338 -4.55 -19.19 -4.48
CA ILE A 338 -3.33 -19.89 -4.90
C ILE A 338 -2.18 -19.57 -3.92
N SER A 339 -2.01 -18.31 -3.55
CA SER A 339 -1.02 -17.87 -2.56
C SER A 339 -1.21 -18.57 -1.21
N ILE A 340 -2.44 -18.61 -0.69
CA ILE A 340 -2.78 -19.30 0.57
C ILE A 340 -2.48 -20.80 0.46
N ALA A 341 -2.99 -21.46 -0.59
CA ALA A 341 -2.85 -22.90 -0.76
C ALA A 341 -1.38 -23.33 -0.89
N LEU A 342 -0.60 -22.60 -1.68
CA LEU A 342 0.84 -22.88 -1.85
C LEU A 342 1.63 -22.58 -0.59
N SER A 343 1.34 -21.48 0.10
CA SER A 343 2.01 -21.12 1.35
C SER A 343 1.74 -22.15 2.45
N ALA A 344 0.48 -22.56 2.62
CA ALA A 344 0.09 -23.59 3.57
C ALA A 344 0.75 -24.93 3.23
N THR A 345 0.70 -25.33 1.96
CA THR A 345 1.33 -26.58 1.48
C THR A 345 2.84 -26.56 1.69
N ALA A 346 3.51 -25.45 1.37
CA ALA A 346 4.95 -25.29 1.60
C ALA A 346 5.30 -25.36 3.08
N CYS A 347 4.52 -24.74 3.97
CA CYS A 347 4.72 -24.82 5.42
C CYS A 347 4.56 -26.26 5.93
N VAL A 348 3.47 -26.94 5.58
CA VAL A 348 3.19 -28.31 6.00
C VAL A 348 4.26 -29.28 5.49
N LEU A 349 4.65 -29.18 4.22
CA LEU A 349 5.67 -30.05 3.64
C LEU A 349 7.06 -29.78 4.19
N THR A 350 7.40 -28.51 4.48
CA THR A 350 8.67 -28.18 5.13
C THR A 350 8.71 -28.72 6.55
N TYR A 351 7.61 -28.59 7.30
CA TYR A 351 7.48 -29.12 8.66
C TYR A 351 7.54 -30.66 8.71
N THR A 352 6.79 -31.35 7.85
CA THR A 352 6.78 -32.81 7.80
C THR A 352 8.12 -33.37 7.32
N PHE A 353 8.76 -32.72 6.34
CA PHE A 353 10.09 -33.09 5.87
C PHE A 353 11.17 -32.89 6.92
N SER A 354 11.15 -31.77 7.66
CA SER A 354 12.13 -31.52 8.72
C SER A 354 12.04 -32.55 9.85
N ARG A 355 10.84 -33.09 10.11
CA ARG A 355 10.62 -34.15 11.10
C ARG A 355 10.94 -35.57 10.64
N SER A 356 11.22 -35.79 9.35
CA SER A 356 11.60 -37.11 8.85
C SER A 356 12.92 -37.58 9.49
N PRO A 357 12.98 -38.78 10.10
CA PRO A 357 14.22 -39.29 10.72
C PRO A 357 15.42 -39.25 9.78
N ALA A 358 15.22 -39.54 8.49
CA ALA A 358 16.28 -39.50 7.49
C ALA A 358 16.84 -38.09 7.24
N VAL A 359 16.02 -37.05 7.43
CA VAL A 359 16.45 -35.65 7.34
C VAL A 359 17.15 -35.22 8.63
N GLN A 360 16.64 -35.60 9.80
CA GLN A 360 17.29 -35.32 11.08
C GLN A 360 18.69 -35.95 11.14
N ASP A 361 18.79 -37.22 10.71
CA ASP A 361 20.04 -37.97 10.63
C ASP A 361 21.05 -37.33 9.69
N SER A 362 20.58 -36.66 8.65
CA SER A 362 21.47 -35.94 7.73
C SER A 362 22.17 -34.75 8.39
N PHE A 363 21.57 -34.15 9.41
CA PHE A 363 22.09 -33.00 10.16
C PHE A 363 22.81 -33.39 11.46
N ASP A 364 22.76 -34.66 11.87
CA ASP A 364 23.36 -35.13 13.10
C ASP A 364 24.91 -35.09 13.04
N PRO A 365 25.58 -34.28 13.88
CA PRO A 365 27.03 -34.15 13.88
C PRO A 365 27.74 -35.43 14.36
N GLN A 366 27.12 -36.23 15.24
CA GLN A 366 27.70 -37.48 15.72
C GLN A 366 27.72 -38.53 14.60
N LYS A 367 26.60 -38.70 13.90
CA LYS A 367 26.51 -39.59 12.73
C LYS A 367 27.48 -39.17 11.64
N LYS A 368 27.64 -37.86 11.41
CA LYS A 368 28.63 -37.33 10.45
C LYS A 368 30.07 -37.73 10.81
N ALA A 369 30.43 -37.66 12.09
CA ALA A 369 31.74 -38.06 12.57
C ALA A 369 31.99 -39.57 12.40
N LEU A 370 30.99 -40.39 12.69
CA LEU A 370 31.04 -41.84 12.51
C LEU A 370 31.22 -42.24 11.05
N VAL A 371 30.43 -41.66 10.14
CA VAL A 371 30.54 -41.92 8.69
C VAL A 371 31.91 -41.51 8.16
N ARG A 372 32.44 -40.35 8.59
CA ARG A 372 33.80 -39.92 8.20
C ARG A 372 34.88 -40.90 8.66
N LYS A 373 34.80 -41.38 9.90
CA LYS A 373 35.73 -42.39 10.44
C LYS A 373 35.64 -43.70 9.64
N ALA A 374 34.43 -44.17 9.34
CA ALA A 374 34.23 -45.38 8.54
C ALA A 374 34.83 -45.26 7.13
N ILE A 375 34.63 -44.12 6.46
CA ILE A 375 35.21 -43.85 5.14
C ILE A 375 36.75 -43.82 5.19
N GLN A 376 37.33 -43.22 6.24
CA GLN A 376 38.78 -43.19 6.43
C GLN A 376 39.36 -44.60 6.61
N ILE A 377 38.72 -45.44 7.44
CA ILE A 377 39.14 -46.83 7.66
C ILE A 377 39.05 -47.65 6.36
N LEU A 378 37.97 -47.48 5.59
CA LEU A 378 37.80 -48.18 4.31
C LEU A 378 38.85 -47.76 3.28
N ARG A 379 39.20 -46.46 3.22
CA ARG A 379 40.28 -45.97 2.34
C ARG A 379 41.65 -46.51 2.72
N GLN A 380 41.94 -46.59 4.03
CA GLN A 380 43.18 -47.15 4.54
C GLN A 380 43.30 -48.66 4.31
N ARG A 381 42.18 -49.38 4.20
CA ARG A 381 42.16 -50.82 3.87
C ARG A 381 42.18 -51.12 2.36
N SER A 382 41.91 -50.12 1.51
CA SER A 382 41.92 -50.25 0.05
C SER A 382 43.22 -49.80 -0.62
N GLN A 383 44.14 -49.22 0.17
CA GLN A 383 45.53 -48.99 -0.19
C GLN A 383 46.36 -50.14 0.38
#